data_AF-A0A964H0D9-F1
#
_entry.id   AF-A0A964H0D9-F1
#
_cell.length_a   1.000
_cell.length_b   1.000
_cell.length_c   1.000
_cell.angle_alpha   90.00
_cell.angle_beta   90.00
_cell.angle_gamma   90.00
#
_symmetry.space_group_name_H-M   'P 1'
#
loop_
_entity.id
_entity.type
_entity.pdbx_description
1 polymer ?
#
loop_
_entity_poly.entity_id
_entity_poly.type
_entity_poly.pdbx_seq_one_letter_code
_entity_poly.pdbx_strand_id
1 'polypeptide(L)' 'MANALEAVSISTIEASIRLLRGQRVMLDSDLATLYGVETRTLVQSVQRN' A
#
# COMPACT_ATOMS: atom_id res chain seq x y z
N MET A 1 2.66 8.52 21.61
CA MET A 1 2.81 8.74 20.15
C MET A 1 3.30 7.43 19.57
N ALA A 2 2.36 6.54 19.20
CA ALA A 2 2.66 5.16 18.84
C ALA A 2 3.05 5.08 17.36
N ASN A 3 4.27 4.62 17.10
CA ASN A 3 4.74 4.26 15.77
C ASN A 3 4.08 2.93 15.39
N ALA A 4 2.87 2.97 14.83
CA ALA A 4 2.10 1.78 14.50
C ALA A 4 2.45 1.30 13.07
N LEU A 5 3.70 0.86 12.88
CA LEU A 5 3.95 -0.21 11.92
C LEU A 5 3.59 -1.52 12.64
N GLU A 6 2.29 -1.74 12.89
CA GLU A 6 1.83 -3.09 13.20
C GLU A 6 2.22 -3.97 12.01
N ALA A 7 2.81 -5.13 12.29
CA ALA A 7 3.27 -6.05 11.27
C ALA A 7 2.10 -6.41 10.35
N VAL A 8 2.12 -5.87 9.13
CA VAL A 8 1.12 -6.15 8.11
C VAL A 8 1.15 -7.64 7.78
N SER A 9 0.00 -8.30 7.88
CA SER A 9 -0.07 -9.74 7.60
C SER A 9 0.16 -10.03 6.11
N ILE A 10 0.84 -11.13 5.81
CA ILE A 10 1.07 -11.59 4.43
C ILE A 10 -0.27 -11.79 3.70
N SER A 11 -1.28 -12.32 4.40
CA SER A 11 -2.64 -12.47 3.88
C SER A 11 -3.27 -11.15 3.41
N THR A 12 -3.02 -10.05 4.11
CA THR A 12 -3.52 -8.73 3.71
C THR A 12 -2.85 -8.27 2.41
N ILE A 13 -1.53 -8.45 2.31
CA ILE A 13 -0.76 -8.10 1.11
C ILE A 13 -1.24 -8.94 -0.09
N GLU A 14 -1.46 -10.24 0.10
CA GLU A 14 -1.96 -11.12 -0.95
C GLU A 14 -3.36 -10.72 -1.43
N ALA A 15 -4.26 -10.35 -0.51
CA ALA A 15 -5.61 -9.90 -0.85
C ALA A 15 -5.62 -8.56 -1.62
N SER A 16 -4.63 -7.70 -1.40
CA SER A 16 -4.46 -6.43 -2.12
C SER A 16 -3.86 -6.59 -3.53
N ILE A 17 -3.35 -7.77 -3.90
CA ILE A 17 -2.74 -8.02 -5.21
C ILE A 17 -3.80 -8.53 -6.19
N ARG A 18 -3.95 -7.83 -7.31
CA ARG A 18 -4.87 -8.14 -8.40
C ARG A 18 -4.12 -8.65 -9.62
N LEU A 19 -4.74 -9.54 -10.38
CA LEU A 19 -4.21 -9.99 -11.67
C LEU A 19 -4.90 -9.23 -12.80
N LEU A 20 -4.17 -8.36 -13.48
CA LEU A 20 -4.67 -7.56 -14.61
C LEU A 20 -3.80 -7.84 -15.82
N ARG A 21 -4.40 -8.39 -16.90
CA ARG A 21 -3.69 -8.73 -18.15
C ARG A 21 -2.45 -9.62 -17.93
N GLY A 22 -2.51 -10.53 -16.95
CA GLY A 22 -1.40 -11.41 -16.58
C GLY A 22 -0.33 -10.77 -15.69
N GLN A 23 -0.54 -9.53 -15.22
CA GLN A 23 0.38 -8.83 -14.34
C GLN A 23 -0.20 -8.69 -12.93
N ARG A 24 0.67 -8.83 -11.91
CA ARG A 24 0.33 -8.56 -10.51
C ARG A 24 0.38 -7.05 -10.29
N VAL A 25 -0.76 -6.48 -9.90
CA VAL A 25 -0.95 -5.04 -9.69
C VAL A 25 -1.54 -4.81 -8.31
N MET A 26 -1.09 -3.77 -7.62
CA MET A 26 -1.68 -3.30 -6.36
C MET A 26 -2.16 -1.85 -6.57
N LEU A 27 -3.33 -1.52 -6.03
CA LEU A 27 -3.85 -0.16 -6.12
C LEU A 27 -3.13 0.75 -5.11
N ASP A 28 -3.00 2.02 -5.45
CA ASP A 28 -2.42 3.04 -4.58
C ASP A 28 -3.21 3.22 -3.26
N SER A 29 -4.52 3.02 -3.27
CA SER A 29 -5.35 3.00 -2.06
C SER A 29 -5.03 1.83 -1.13
N ASP A 30 -4.79 0.65 -1.70
CA ASP A 30 -4.38 -0.53 -0.95
C ASP A 30 -2.99 -0.28 -0.34
N LEU A 31 -2.09 0.29 -1.14
CA LEU A 31 -0.74 0.64 -0.72
C LEU A 31 -0.73 1.66 0.42
N ALA A 32 -1.53 2.74 0.33
CA ALA A 32 -1.68 3.73 1.39
C ALA A 32 -2.14 3.10 2.72
N THR A 33 -3.09 2.15 2.63
CA THR A 33 -3.58 1.39 3.79
C THR A 33 -2.49 0.52 4.40
N LEU A 34 -1.71 -0.20 3.58
CA LEU A 34 -0.62 -1.06 4.06
C LEU A 34 0.52 -0.26 4.71
N TYR A 35 0.79 0.94 4.21
CA TYR A 35 1.80 1.83 4.79
C TYR A 35 1.26 2.66 5.97
N GLY A 36 -0.03 2.58 6.28
CA GLY A 36 -0.65 3.38 7.35
C GLY A 36 -0.57 4.88 7.11
N VAL A 37 -0.47 5.31 5.85
CA VAL A 37 -0.33 6.73 5.46
C VAL A 37 -1.55 7.19 4.66
N GLU A 38 -1.85 8.48 4.74
CA GLU A 38 -2.85 9.08 3.86
C GLU A 38 -2.38 8.99 2.39
N THR A 39 -3.27 8.61 1.47
CA THR A 39 -2.96 8.46 0.03
C THR A 39 -2.29 9.70 -0.55
N ARG A 40 -2.66 10.89 -0.07
CA ARG A 40 -2.03 12.16 -0.45
C ARG A 40 -0.54 12.21 -0.09
N THR A 41 -0.15 11.75 1.09
CA THR A 41 1.24 11.69 1.55
C THR A 41 2.05 10.69 0.73
N LEU A 42 1.44 9.54 0.41
CA LEU A 42 2.05 8.54 -0.47
C LEU A 42 2.33 9.12 -1.87
N VAL A 43 1.32 9.74 -2.49
CA VAL A 43 1.45 10.37 -3.82
C VAL A 43 2.50 11.49 -3.81
N GLN A 44 2.54 12.31 -2.75
CA GLN A 44 3.57 13.35 -2.60
C GLN A 44 4.99 12.79 -2.48
N SER A 45 5.18 11.65 -1.81
CA SER A 45 6.49 11.00 -1.68
C SER A 45 6.97 10.41 -3.01
N VAL A 46 6.07 9.85 -3.81
CA VAL A 46 6.39 9.29 -5.13
C VAL A 46 6.74 10.39 -6.13
N GLN A 47 6.03 11.53 -6.12
CA GLN A 47 6.30 12.66 -7.02
C GLN A 47 7.64 13.37 -6.76
N ARG A 48 8.22 13.18 -5.58
CA ARG A 48 9.51 13.79 -5.19
C ARG A 48 10.73 12.93 -5.53
N ASN A 49 10.55 11.71 -6.01
CA ASN A 49 11.59 10.82 -6.52
C ASN A 49 11.54 10.77 -8.05
#